data_AF-A0A502BPC9-F1
#
_entry.id   AF-A0A502BPC9-F1
#
_cell.length_a   1.000
_cell.length_b   1.000
_cell.length_c   1.000
_cell.angle_alpha   90.00
_cell.angle_beta   90.00
_cell.angle_gamma   90.00
#
_symmetry.space_group_name_H-M   'P 1'
#
loop_
_entity.id
_entity.type
_entity.pdbx_description
1 polymer ?
#
loop_
_entity_poly.entity_id
_entity_poly.type
_entity_poly.pdbx_seq_one_letter_code
_entity_poly.pdbx_strand_id
1 'polypeptide(L)'
;MHLLHPDLLDDYNSLASKGIFAATLKGHGLYSTFQFVLRLSPAVHRKLSSMPNGIVNSVMVDVAGIQAFSTFLHETIHWWQHVGSTYGLMLSMTYPAQAHANYKHLKNLISSVGFKKSVRQLADVLPGGGYGTPAGLVNIIINNHFDMEAFRGLTVSPHSASPIVQNPQFENLGHAYHIAYGNIISLLSAVSDHKFDVIPHPKEWSEPFFKLQEAREEGYYYGSPVSLYPLGAYEIFEGQARMAQLQYLHFATDGFLGMEYAEKSGMFNGVYGKAFSDFLHLTELERPNSIDHPTVGLFLLICDIALNPGSGFPFPVVHYSTFIRDIEPGARFVWLCRIARLKHPEIMDVVRDYSREEYAAISSKLCAAIFEHPPLEIAQEFCRWAALPEFSPLMAEHQSFSFEKGNVAVRMIFAHFLAFMRDKFAHPEFFCWPGAWMAGRRISPNAQTLFDRHGALFIDKEDDDGVFPRLLPGRSESDVQKAFEDFYAHNVVFDLTRQWITEPGSFRYEYRWLSQTGSNSEIQGFAERTFESVYGVKPSSAEIL
;
A
#
# COMPACT_ATOMS: atom_id res chain seq x y z
N MET A 1 23.45 -4.55 -30.42
CA MET A 1 23.75 -3.40 -29.55
C MET A 1 22.68 -3.42 -28.48
N HIS A 2 23.00 -3.76 -27.23
CA HIS A 2 22.02 -3.82 -26.15
C HIS A 2 21.64 -2.38 -25.77
N LEU A 3 20.43 -1.95 -26.12
CA LEU A 3 19.94 -0.59 -25.80
C LEU A 3 19.62 -0.43 -24.32
N LEU A 4 19.27 -1.52 -23.64
CA LEU A 4 19.06 -1.51 -22.20
C LEU A 4 20.37 -1.83 -21.49
N HIS A 5 20.66 -1.03 -20.48
CA HIS A 5 21.59 -1.38 -19.42
C HIS A 5 20.85 -2.24 -18.38
N PRO A 6 21.12 -3.56 -18.30
CA PRO A 6 20.42 -4.45 -17.35
C PRO A 6 20.60 -3.98 -15.90
N ASP A 7 21.77 -3.44 -15.58
CA ASP A 7 22.16 -2.85 -14.29
C ASP A 7 21.32 -1.62 -13.85
N LEU A 8 20.25 -1.28 -14.58
CA LEU A 8 19.34 -0.18 -14.23
C LEU A 8 17.87 -0.63 -14.11
N LEU A 9 17.52 -1.90 -14.34
CA LEU A 9 16.12 -2.35 -14.54
C LEU A 9 15.62 -3.53 -13.67
N ASP A 10 16.50 -4.28 -13.01
CA ASP A 10 16.13 -5.40 -12.11
C ASP A 10 15.69 -4.92 -10.72
N ASP A 11 14.45 -5.19 -10.29
CA ASP A 11 13.95 -4.83 -8.93
C ASP A 11 13.85 -6.04 -7.97
N TYR A 12 13.83 -5.76 -6.65
CA TYR A 12 13.85 -6.76 -5.58
C TYR A 12 12.46 -7.00 -4.97
N ASN A 13 12.11 -8.27 -4.75
CA ASN A 13 10.81 -8.70 -4.21
C ASN A 13 10.59 -8.21 -2.75
N SER A 14 9.66 -7.27 -2.56
CA SER A 14 9.54 -6.43 -1.36
C SER A 14 8.53 -6.88 -0.31
N LEU A 15 7.57 -7.74 -0.67
CA LEU A 15 6.36 -7.92 0.15
C LEU A 15 6.48 -8.88 1.33
N ALA A 16 7.69 -9.35 1.62
CA ALA A 16 7.97 -10.19 2.78
C ALA A 16 9.23 -9.73 3.54
N SER A 17 9.26 -8.48 4.03
CA SER A 17 10.33 -8.10 4.96
C SER A 17 9.85 -8.19 6.41
N LYS A 18 10.51 -9.07 7.18
CA LYS A 18 10.33 -9.28 8.62
C LYS A 18 10.88 -8.09 9.44
N GLY A 19 10.63 -6.86 9.00
CA GLY A 19 11.26 -5.65 9.54
C GLY A 19 12.78 -5.56 9.25
N ILE A 20 13.33 -6.45 8.42
CA ILE A 20 14.75 -6.44 8.06
C ILE A 20 14.97 -5.39 6.96
N PHE A 21 15.68 -4.31 7.30
CA PHE A 21 16.01 -3.23 6.40
C PHE A 21 17.48 -3.36 5.96
N ALA A 22 17.74 -3.75 4.71
CA ALA A 22 19.08 -3.92 4.15
C ALA A 22 19.28 -3.03 2.91
N ALA A 23 20.51 -2.61 2.61
CA ALA A 23 20.82 -1.80 1.43
C ALA A 23 20.40 -2.47 0.11
N THR A 24 19.86 -1.70 -0.83
CA THR A 24 19.47 -2.09 -2.21
C THR A 24 20.73 -2.32 -3.07
N LEU A 25 21.50 -3.35 -2.74
CA LEU A 25 22.73 -3.74 -3.45
C LEU A 25 22.49 -4.81 -4.53
N LYS A 26 21.28 -5.38 -4.58
CA LYS A 26 20.91 -6.49 -5.48
C LYS A 26 19.67 -6.22 -6.35
N GLY A 27 18.92 -5.15 -6.07
CA GLY A 27 17.80 -4.66 -6.87
C GLY A 27 17.89 -3.13 -6.98
N HIS A 28 17.45 -2.58 -8.11
CA HIS A 28 17.71 -1.20 -8.52
C HIS A 28 16.68 -0.20 -8.00
N GLY A 29 15.47 -0.66 -7.67
CA GLY A 29 14.44 0.04 -6.91
C GLY A 29 13.83 -0.83 -5.81
N LEU A 30 13.31 -0.20 -4.75
CA LEU A 30 12.48 -0.85 -3.72
C LEU A 30 11.60 0.18 -2.99
N TYR A 31 10.29 0.02 -3.05
CA TYR A 31 9.38 0.64 -2.09
C TYR A 31 9.13 -0.27 -0.89
N SER A 32 9.46 0.21 0.32
CA SER A 32 9.11 -0.49 1.56
C SER A 32 7.75 -0.02 2.09
N THR A 33 6.81 -0.96 2.22
CA THR A 33 5.44 -0.72 2.71
C THR A 33 5.36 -0.56 4.23
N PHE A 34 6.33 -1.10 4.97
CA PHE A 34 6.41 -0.93 6.42
C PHE A 34 7.10 0.37 6.81
N GLN A 35 8.22 0.70 6.16
CA GLN A 35 8.95 1.94 6.45
C GLN A 35 8.45 3.16 5.65
N PHE A 36 7.64 2.97 4.59
CA PHE A 36 7.16 4.02 3.68
C PHE A 36 8.29 4.76 2.95
N VAL A 37 9.29 4.01 2.47
CA VAL A 37 10.51 4.57 1.85
C VAL A 37 10.64 4.08 0.43
N LEU A 38 10.88 5.02 -0.49
CA LEU A 38 11.33 4.71 -1.85
C LEU A 38 12.86 4.62 -1.87
N ARG A 39 13.39 3.53 -2.42
CA ARG A 39 14.83 3.30 -2.48
C ARG A 39 15.28 3.09 -3.90
N LEU A 40 16.44 3.64 -4.25
CA LEU A 40 17.06 3.47 -5.55
C LEU A 40 18.52 3.05 -5.39
N SER A 41 19.02 2.28 -6.36
CA SER A 41 20.44 1.94 -6.38
C SER A 41 21.30 3.20 -6.58
N PRO A 42 22.56 3.20 -6.10
CA PRO A 42 23.48 4.32 -6.30
C PRO A 42 23.67 4.68 -7.79
N ALA A 43 23.63 3.70 -8.69
CA ALA A 43 23.72 3.93 -10.13
C ALA A 43 22.55 4.75 -10.67
N VAL A 44 21.32 4.44 -10.22
CA VAL A 44 20.12 5.20 -10.59
C VAL A 44 20.18 6.60 -9.99
N HIS A 45 20.54 6.75 -8.71
CA HIS A 45 20.70 8.06 -8.05
C HIS A 45 21.69 8.98 -8.78
N ARG A 46 22.89 8.48 -9.12
CA ARG A 46 23.87 9.23 -9.92
C ARG A 46 23.28 9.71 -11.21
N LYS A 47 22.56 8.81 -11.89
CA LYS A 47 22.06 9.10 -13.21
C LYS A 47 20.97 10.15 -13.16
N LEU A 48 20.01 10.03 -12.25
CA LEU A 48 18.97 11.04 -12.03
C LEU A 48 19.56 12.39 -11.63
N SER A 49 20.56 12.42 -10.75
CA SER A 49 21.23 13.65 -10.32
C SER A 49 21.98 14.37 -11.45
N SER A 50 22.41 13.62 -12.47
CA SER A 50 23.07 14.17 -13.66
C SER A 50 22.09 14.68 -14.72
N MET A 51 20.79 14.39 -14.59
CA MET A 51 19.78 14.79 -15.57
C MET A 51 19.39 16.27 -15.43
N PRO A 52 19.07 16.95 -16.55
CA PRO A 52 18.54 18.30 -16.50
C PRO A 52 17.18 18.33 -15.80
N ASN A 53 16.93 19.39 -15.03
CA ASN A 53 15.66 19.59 -14.33
C ASN A 53 14.53 19.96 -15.29
N GLY A 54 13.32 19.49 -15.01
CA GLY A 54 12.10 19.86 -15.72
C GLY A 54 11.81 19.03 -16.96
N ILE A 55 10.96 19.58 -17.84
CA ILE A 55 10.60 18.95 -19.11
C ILE A 55 11.76 19.15 -20.09
N VAL A 56 12.31 18.04 -20.56
CA VAL A 56 13.54 18.00 -21.36
C VAL A 56 13.31 17.26 -22.67
N ASN A 57 14.06 17.63 -23.70
CA ASN A 57 13.99 16.94 -24.99
C ASN A 57 14.91 15.70 -25.01
N SER A 58 14.68 14.78 -25.94
CA SER A 58 15.46 13.55 -26.10
C SER A 58 16.93 13.78 -26.47
N VAL A 59 17.33 14.99 -26.88
CA VAL A 59 18.73 15.36 -27.16
C VAL A 59 19.49 15.68 -25.86
N MET A 60 18.77 16.03 -24.79
CA MET A 60 19.32 16.41 -23.49
C MET A 60 19.41 15.25 -22.50
N VAL A 61 18.84 14.09 -22.83
CA VAL A 61 18.84 12.90 -21.97
C VAL A 61 19.27 11.70 -22.80
N ASP A 62 20.29 10.99 -22.35
CA ASP A 62 20.72 9.74 -22.97
C ASP A 62 19.81 8.56 -22.57
N VAL A 63 19.95 7.43 -23.26
CA VAL A 63 19.14 6.23 -23.01
C VAL A 63 19.27 5.76 -21.55
N ALA A 64 20.46 5.84 -20.96
CA ALA A 64 20.67 5.52 -19.56
C ALA A 64 19.87 6.44 -18.61
N GLY A 65 19.74 7.73 -18.92
CA GLY A 65 18.90 8.66 -18.16
C GLY A 65 17.42 8.33 -18.26
N ILE A 66 16.96 7.99 -19.47
CA ILE A 66 15.59 7.51 -19.70
C ILE A 66 15.33 6.25 -18.86
N GLN A 67 16.23 5.27 -18.89
CA GLN A 67 16.08 4.04 -18.10
C GLN A 67 16.06 4.32 -16.59
N ALA A 68 16.98 5.14 -16.08
CA ALA A 68 17.03 5.48 -14.66
C ALA A 68 15.72 6.16 -14.19
N PHE A 69 15.18 7.08 -14.99
CA PHE A 69 13.88 7.69 -14.71
C PHE A 69 12.74 6.66 -14.75
N SER A 70 12.79 5.69 -15.67
CA SER A 70 11.77 4.63 -15.73
C SER A 70 11.71 3.80 -14.45
N THR A 71 12.85 3.51 -13.84
CA THR A 71 12.95 2.79 -12.56
C THR A 71 12.44 3.65 -11.41
N PHE A 72 12.79 4.94 -11.39
CA PHE A 72 12.22 5.86 -10.42
C PHE A 72 10.69 6.00 -10.54
N LEU A 73 10.16 6.03 -11.78
CA LEU A 73 8.73 6.03 -12.04
C LEU A 73 8.08 4.74 -11.53
N HIS A 74 8.69 3.57 -11.76
CA HIS A 74 8.21 2.28 -11.27
C HIS A 74 8.01 2.30 -9.75
N GLU A 75 9.04 2.71 -9.00
CA GLU A 75 8.95 2.79 -7.53
C GLU A 75 7.99 3.88 -7.05
N THR A 76 7.88 4.99 -7.79
CA THR A 76 6.91 6.04 -7.49
C THR A 76 5.47 5.53 -7.65
N ILE A 77 5.22 4.65 -8.62
CA ILE A 77 3.90 4.02 -8.80
C ILE A 77 3.58 3.10 -7.63
N HIS A 78 4.55 2.35 -7.08
CA HIS A 78 4.32 1.58 -5.85
C HIS A 78 3.93 2.46 -4.67
N TRP A 79 4.60 3.60 -4.49
CA TRP A 79 4.16 4.60 -3.51
C TRP A 79 2.72 5.03 -3.75
N TRP A 80 2.35 5.40 -4.98
CA TRP A 80 0.98 5.80 -5.33
C TRP A 80 -0.05 4.69 -5.13
N GLN A 81 0.29 3.43 -5.40
CA GLN A 81 -0.57 2.30 -5.12
C GLN A 81 -0.88 2.22 -3.62
N HIS A 82 0.10 2.47 -2.74
CA HIS A 82 -0.07 2.41 -1.29
C HIS A 82 -0.75 3.62 -0.67
N VAL A 83 -0.48 4.84 -1.15
CA VAL A 83 -1.07 6.06 -0.55
C VAL A 83 -2.16 6.71 -1.37
N GLY A 84 -2.45 6.18 -2.56
CA GLY A 84 -3.37 6.77 -3.54
C GLY A 84 -4.42 5.81 -4.08
N SER A 85 -4.51 4.60 -3.51
CA SER A 85 -5.61 3.66 -3.74
C SER A 85 -6.29 3.30 -2.43
N THR A 86 -7.60 3.00 -2.46
CA THR A 86 -8.32 2.63 -1.22
C THR A 86 -7.79 1.33 -0.65
N TYR A 87 -7.54 0.30 -1.46
CA TYR A 87 -6.92 -0.94 -0.98
C TYR A 87 -5.54 -0.70 -0.38
N GLY A 88 -4.70 0.09 -1.07
CA GLY A 88 -3.35 0.40 -0.62
C GLY A 88 -3.34 1.13 0.72
N LEU A 89 -4.24 2.11 0.91
CA LEU A 89 -4.39 2.80 2.19
C LEU A 89 -4.75 1.80 3.30
N MET A 90 -5.74 0.94 3.06
CA MET A 90 -6.14 -0.08 4.03
C MET A 90 -4.97 -1.00 4.37
N LEU A 91 -4.24 -1.48 3.37
CA LEU A 91 -3.05 -2.31 3.57
C LEU A 91 -1.97 -1.59 4.40
N SER A 92 -1.65 -0.34 4.05
CA SER A 92 -0.67 0.49 4.75
C SER A 92 -1.05 0.81 6.20
N MET A 93 -2.34 0.93 6.49
CA MET A 93 -2.84 1.20 7.85
C MET A 93 -2.91 -0.03 8.75
N THR A 94 -2.68 -1.24 8.23
CA THR A 94 -2.71 -2.45 9.06
C THR A 94 -1.67 -2.42 10.20
N TYR A 95 -0.45 -1.91 9.96
CA TYR A 95 0.58 -1.83 10.99
C TYR A 95 0.24 -0.86 12.14
N PRO A 96 -0.14 0.41 11.88
CA PRO A 96 -0.60 1.28 12.96
C PRO A 96 -1.88 0.73 13.61
N ALA A 97 -2.83 0.20 12.83
CA ALA A 97 -4.06 -0.38 13.37
C ALA A 97 -3.78 -1.54 14.35
N GLN A 98 -2.81 -2.40 14.08
CA GLN A 98 -2.39 -3.46 15.00
C GLN A 98 -1.92 -2.91 16.35
N ALA A 99 -1.06 -1.88 16.34
CA ALA A 99 -0.57 -1.26 17.58
C ALA A 99 -1.69 -0.55 18.34
N HIS A 100 -2.58 0.15 17.63
CA HIS A 100 -3.69 0.90 18.21
C HIS A 100 -4.79 -0.01 18.78
N ALA A 101 -5.21 -1.04 18.03
CA ALA A 101 -6.19 -2.02 18.48
C ALA A 101 -5.75 -2.71 19.77
N ASN A 102 -4.44 -2.95 19.91
CA ASN A 102 -3.88 -3.62 21.08
C ASN A 102 -3.43 -2.68 22.21
N TYR A 103 -3.41 -1.36 22.01
CA TYR A 103 -2.83 -0.40 22.96
C TYR A 103 -3.40 -0.55 24.38
N LYS A 104 -4.73 -0.49 24.54
CA LYS A 104 -5.38 -0.60 25.85
C LYS A 104 -5.20 -1.99 26.46
N HIS A 105 -5.25 -3.03 25.62
CA HIS A 105 -5.10 -4.41 26.07
C HIS A 105 -3.68 -4.68 26.59
N LEU A 106 -2.66 -4.19 25.90
CA LEU A 106 -1.27 -4.28 26.31
C LEU A 106 -0.99 -3.56 27.63
N LYS A 107 -1.56 -2.36 27.85
CA LYS A 107 -1.42 -1.64 29.14
C LYS A 107 -2.12 -2.37 30.29
N ASN A 108 -3.29 -2.94 30.02
CA ASN A 108 -3.98 -3.78 31.01
C ASN A 108 -3.18 -5.06 31.32
N LEU A 109 -2.47 -5.61 30.32
CA LEU A 109 -1.64 -6.80 30.50
C LEU A 109 -0.44 -6.47 31.41
N ILE A 110 0.26 -5.36 31.14
CA ILE A 110 1.33 -4.86 32.02
C ILE A 110 0.84 -4.73 33.47
N SER A 111 -0.35 -4.15 33.66
CA SER A 111 -0.91 -3.91 35.00
C SER A 111 -1.32 -5.19 35.72
N SER A 112 -1.64 -6.26 35.00
CA SER A 112 -2.16 -7.51 35.56
C SER A 112 -1.10 -8.57 35.81
N VAL A 113 -0.11 -8.70 34.93
CA VAL A 113 0.92 -9.76 35.01
C VAL A 113 2.35 -9.25 34.86
N GLY A 114 2.54 -7.94 34.77
CA GLY A 114 3.84 -7.31 34.51
C GLY A 114 4.19 -7.26 33.02
N PHE A 115 5.32 -6.64 32.72
CA PHE A 115 5.81 -6.48 31.35
C PHE A 115 6.62 -7.71 30.92
N LYS A 116 5.94 -8.67 30.27
CA LYS A 116 6.51 -9.95 29.81
C LYS A 116 6.53 -10.04 28.28
N LYS A 117 7.55 -10.68 27.70
CA LYS A 117 7.71 -10.91 26.26
C LYS A 117 8.13 -12.35 25.96
N SER A 118 7.58 -13.02 24.94
CA SER A 118 6.53 -12.55 24.04
C SER A 118 5.12 -12.76 24.61
N VAL A 119 4.15 -11.94 24.18
CA VAL A 119 2.73 -12.16 24.54
C VAL A 119 2.26 -13.53 24.02
N ARG A 120 2.78 -13.97 22.88
CA ARG A 120 2.53 -15.31 22.33
C ARG A 120 2.97 -16.42 23.28
N GLN A 121 4.21 -16.39 23.79
CA GLN A 121 4.67 -17.40 24.76
C GLN A 121 3.94 -17.29 26.11
N LEU A 122 3.50 -16.07 26.47
CA LEU A 122 2.71 -15.87 27.67
C LEU A 122 1.37 -16.64 27.62
N ALA A 123 0.80 -16.83 26.43
CA ALA A 123 -0.42 -17.63 26.26
C ALA A 123 -0.23 -19.09 26.71
N ASP A 124 0.97 -19.65 26.52
CA ASP A 124 1.26 -21.05 26.84
C ASP A 124 1.49 -21.29 28.34
N VAL A 125 1.86 -20.25 29.10
CA VAL A 125 2.20 -20.35 30.53
C VAL A 125 1.07 -19.89 31.46
N LEU A 126 0.14 -19.07 30.97
CA LEU A 126 -0.96 -18.60 31.80
C LEU A 126 -2.00 -19.72 32.02
N PRO A 127 -2.61 -19.79 33.21
CA PRO A 127 -3.74 -20.68 33.42
C PRO A 127 -4.87 -20.26 32.49
N GLY A 128 -5.50 -21.22 31.80
CA GLY A 128 -6.61 -20.94 30.89
C GLY A 128 -7.74 -20.15 31.56
N GLY A 129 -8.45 -19.33 30.78
CA GLY A 129 -9.52 -18.49 31.29
C GLY A 129 -10.19 -17.65 30.19
N GLY A 130 -11.40 -17.17 30.48
CA GLY A 130 -12.21 -16.37 29.55
C GLY A 130 -12.01 -14.86 29.69
N TYR A 131 -12.99 -14.12 29.17
CA TYR A 131 -13.02 -12.65 29.24
C TYR A 131 -12.82 -12.13 30.67
N GLY A 132 -12.02 -11.07 30.82
CA GLY A 132 -11.69 -10.47 32.11
C GLY A 132 -10.54 -11.14 32.87
N THR A 133 -10.01 -12.26 32.37
CA THR A 133 -8.80 -12.90 32.91
C THR A 133 -7.54 -12.49 32.13
N PRO A 134 -6.32 -12.62 32.69
CA PRO A 134 -5.08 -12.41 31.93
C PRO A 134 -4.98 -13.27 30.66
N ALA A 135 -5.40 -14.53 30.71
CA ALA A 135 -5.41 -15.41 29.54
C ALA A 135 -6.38 -14.93 28.45
N GLY A 136 -7.59 -14.49 28.85
CA GLY A 136 -8.54 -13.87 27.90
C GLY A 136 -8.00 -12.59 27.27
N LEU A 137 -7.25 -11.78 28.04
CA LEU A 137 -6.61 -10.57 27.53
C LEU A 137 -5.49 -10.88 26.53
N VAL A 138 -4.66 -11.88 26.81
CA VAL A 138 -3.63 -12.37 25.90
C VAL A 138 -4.25 -12.88 24.59
N ASN A 139 -5.34 -13.64 24.67
CA ASN A 139 -6.06 -14.11 23.48
C ASN A 139 -6.58 -12.95 22.61
N ILE A 140 -7.15 -11.90 23.22
CA ILE A 140 -7.59 -10.71 22.46
C ILE A 140 -6.41 -10.06 21.72
N ILE A 141 -5.27 -9.89 22.40
CA ILE A 141 -4.07 -9.26 21.81
C ILE A 141 -3.56 -10.07 20.63
N ILE A 142 -3.46 -11.39 20.81
CA ILE A 142 -2.99 -12.33 19.80
C ILE A 142 -3.94 -12.33 18.60
N ASN A 143 -5.25 -12.47 18.82
CA ASN A 143 -6.24 -12.52 17.74
C ASN A 143 -6.22 -11.24 16.90
N ASN A 144 -6.34 -10.07 17.54
CA ASN A 144 -6.25 -8.77 16.85
C ASN A 144 -4.99 -8.66 15.99
N HIS A 145 -3.86 -9.17 16.48
CA HIS A 145 -2.61 -9.16 15.73
C HIS A 145 -2.67 -10.11 14.52
N PHE A 146 -3.03 -11.37 14.74
CA PHE A 146 -3.01 -12.41 13.70
C PHE A 146 -4.11 -12.22 12.66
N ASP A 147 -5.25 -11.63 12.98
CA ASP A 147 -6.30 -11.30 12.01
C ASP A 147 -5.84 -10.28 10.98
N MET A 148 -5.12 -9.24 11.41
CA MET A 148 -4.54 -8.26 10.49
C MET A 148 -3.36 -8.83 9.69
N GLU A 149 -2.58 -9.76 10.27
CA GLU A 149 -1.57 -10.51 9.51
C GLU A 149 -2.21 -11.43 8.47
N ALA A 150 -3.31 -12.10 8.81
CA ALA A 150 -4.07 -12.94 7.90
C ALA A 150 -4.65 -12.12 6.75
N PHE A 151 -5.27 -10.97 7.04
CA PHE A 151 -5.73 -10.03 6.01
C PHE A 151 -4.59 -9.62 5.07
N ARG A 152 -3.45 -9.19 5.60
CA ARG A 152 -2.28 -8.82 4.79
C ARG A 152 -1.83 -9.97 3.90
N GLY A 153 -1.53 -11.14 4.48
CA GLY A 153 -0.99 -12.25 3.72
C GLY A 153 -1.95 -12.73 2.64
N LEU A 154 -3.21 -12.98 3.02
CA LEU A 154 -4.21 -13.57 2.13
C LEU A 154 -4.60 -12.65 0.96
N THR A 155 -4.58 -11.32 1.15
CA THR A 155 -4.86 -10.36 0.06
C THR A 155 -3.64 -10.07 -0.81
N VAL A 156 -2.44 -10.09 -0.23
CA VAL A 156 -1.22 -9.71 -0.95
C VAL A 156 -0.77 -10.79 -1.92
N SER A 157 -0.73 -12.05 -1.49
CA SER A 157 -0.35 -13.14 -2.39
C SER A 157 -0.98 -14.47 -1.99
N PRO A 158 -1.58 -15.21 -2.93
CA PRO A 158 -2.16 -16.53 -2.67
C PRO A 158 -1.11 -17.54 -2.17
N HIS A 159 0.18 -17.33 -2.48
CA HIS A 159 1.27 -18.19 -2.01
C HIS A 159 1.46 -18.18 -0.49
N SER A 160 1.00 -17.14 0.20
CA SER A 160 1.12 -17.02 1.65
C SER A 160 -0.01 -17.74 2.42
N ALA A 161 -1.04 -18.23 1.72
CA ALA A 161 -2.27 -18.67 2.36
C ALA A 161 -2.11 -19.93 3.21
N SER A 162 -1.33 -20.92 2.77
CA SER A 162 -1.20 -22.20 3.48
C SER A 162 -0.77 -22.07 4.95
N PRO A 163 0.33 -21.36 5.29
CA PRO A 163 0.72 -21.20 6.70
C PRO A 163 -0.27 -20.36 7.52
N ILE A 164 -1.04 -19.46 6.88
CA ILE A 164 -2.04 -18.63 7.57
C ILE A 164 -3.27 -19.47 7.91
N VAL A 165 -3.82 -20.19 6.93
CA VAL A 165 -5.04 -20.99 7.08
C VAL A 165 -4.83 -22.18 8.03
N GLN A 166 -3.60 -22.70 8.11
CA GLN A 166 -3.25 -23.77 9.04
C GLN A 166 -2.95 -23.29 10.46
N ASN A 167 -2.87 -21.97 10.69
CA ASN A 167 -2.62 -21.43 12.02
C ASN A 167 -3.88 -21.62 12.90
N PRO A 168 -3.78 -22.22 14.10
CA PRO A 168 -4.92 -22.36 15.01
C PRO A 168 -5.59 -21.04 15.43
N GLN A 169 -4.89 -19.90 15.26
CA GLN A 169 -5.42 -18.56 15.53
C GLN A 169 -6.22 -17.98 14.35
N PHE A 170 -6.23 -18.64 13.19
CA PHE A 170 -7.01 -18.20 12.04
C PHE A 170 -8.46 -18.65 12.19
N GLU A 171 -9.35 -17.69 12.40
CA GLU A 171 -10.79 -17.96 12.56
C GLU A 171 -11.44 -18.27 11.20
N ASN A 172 -11.53 -17.28 10.32
CA ASN A 172 -11.94 -17.42 8.91
C ASN A 172 -11.60 -16.15 8.12
N LEU A 173 -11.79 -16.20 6.80
CA LEU A 173 -11.45 -15.10 5.88
C LEU A 173 -12.27 -13.84 6.17
N GLY A 174 -13.57 -13.97 6.33
CA GLY A 174 -14.48 -12.86 6.61
C GLY A 174 -14.17 -12.19 7.95
N HIS A 175 -13.78 -12.96 8.96
CA HIS A 175 -13.36 -12.44 10.26
C HIS A 175 -12.09 -11.59 10.14
N ALA A 176 -11.05 -12.10 9.47
CA ALA A 176 -9.80 -11.35 9.26
C ALA A 176 -10.06 -10.01 8.54
N TYR A 177 -10.95 -10.01 7.54
CA TYR A 177 -11.30 -8.81 6.78
C TYR A 177 -12.10 -7.81 7.63
N HIS A 178 -13.10 -8.29 8.36
CA HIS A 178 -13.90 -7.48 9.27
C HIS A 178 -13.02 -6.82 10.35
N ILE A 179 -12.15 -7.57 11.01
CA ILE A 179 -11.26 -7.06 12.06
C ILE A 179 -10.27 -6.05 11.49
N ALA A 180 -9.63 -6.34 10.35
CA ALA A 180 -8.69 -5.42 9.73
C ALA A 180 -9.36 -4.10 9.33
N TYR A 181 -10.41 -4.17 8.50
CA TYR A 181 -11.11 -2.96 8.02
C TYR A 181 -11.73 -2.17 9.18
N GLY A 182 -12.40 -2.84 10.12
CA GLY A 182 -13.06 -2.16 11.23
C GLY A 182 -12.10 -1.38 12.13
N ASN A 183 -10.92 -1.95 12.43
CA ASN A 183 -9.90 -1.26 13.21
C ASN A 183 -9.23 -0.13 12.43
N ILE A 184 -8.96 -0.32 11.13
CA ILE A 184 -8.39 0.73 10.29
C ILE A 184 -9.35 1.92 10.17
N ILE A 185 -10.63 1.66 9.87
CA ILE A 185 -11.65 2.71 9.77
C ILE A 185 -11.79 3.47 11.10
N SER A 186 -11.75 2.75 12.23
CA SER A 186 -11.77 3.38 13.56
C SER A 186 -10.52 4.22 13.85
N LEU A 187 -9.37 3.82 13.30
CA LEU A 187 -8.13 4.58 13.43
C LEU A 187 -8.14 5.85 12.57
N LEU A 188 -8.64 5.76 11.33
CA LEU A 188 -8.80 6.90 10.42
C LEU A 188 -9.83 7.90 10.96
N SER A 189 -10.94 7.42 11.52
CA SER A 189 -11.94 8.29 12.14
C SER A 189 -11.38 9.01 13.37
N ALA A 190 -10.50 8.35 14.14
CA ALA A 190 -9.84 8.95 15.30
C ALA A 190 -8.86 10.10 14.97
N VAL A 191 -8.62 10.44 13.70
CA VAL A 191 -7.78 11.59 13.32
C VAL A 191 -8.53 12.68 12.54
N SER A 192 -9.80 12.49 12.22
CA SER A 192 -10.59 13.48 11.46
C SER A 192 -12.08 13.47 11.80
N ASP A 193 -12.68 12.29 11.96
CA ASP A 193 -14.12 12.14 12.15
C ASP A 193 -14.44 11.29 13.39
N HIS A 194 -14.13 11.82 14.58
CA HIS A 194 -14.25 11.08 15.85
C HIS A 194 -15.66 10.57 16.16
N LYS A 195 -16.68 11.18 15.57
CA LYS A 195 -18.09 10.86 15.81
C LYS A 195 -18.68 9.94 14.74
N PHE A 196 -17.93 9.66 13.68
CA PHE A 196 -18.44 8.96 12.50
C PHE A 196 -19.63 9.71 11.86
N ASP A 197 -19.54 11.04 11.78
CA ASP A 197 -20.54 11.87 11.12
C ASP A 197 -20.43 11.76 9.59
N VAL A 198 -19.28 11.30 9.07
CA VAL A 198 -18.95 11.20 7.64
C VAL A 198 -18.49 9.79 7.26
N ILE A 199 -17.54 9.22 7.99
CA ILE A 199 -16.96 7.90 7.72
C ILE A 199 -17.96 6.80 8.15
N PRO A 200 -18.23 5.78 7.33
CA PRO A 200 -19.12 4.68 7.71
C PRO A 200 -18.67 3.99 9.01
N HIS A 201 -19.58 3.84 9.97
CA HIS A 201 -19.21 3.28 11.27
C HIS A 201 -19.11 1.74 11.21
N PRO A 202 -17.94 1.14 11.51
CA PRO A 202 -17.77 -0.33 11.44
C PRO A 202 -18.55 -1.12 12.51
N LYS A 203 -19.16 -0.46 13.51
CA LYS A 203 -20.02 -1.16 14.49
C LYS A 203 -21.25 -1.77 13.86
N GLU A 204 -21.73 -1.20 12.76
CA GLU A 204 -22.89 -1.68 12.02
C GLU A 204 -22.65 -3.05 11.38
N TRP A 205 -21.39 -3.49 11.30
CA TRP A 205 -21.00 -4.71 10.61
C TRP A 205 -21.13 -5.97 11.46
N SER A 206 -21.16 -5.82 12.79
CA SER A 206 -21.10 -6.96 13.71
C SER A 206 -22.28 -7.91 13.57
N GLU A 207 -23.51 -7.38 13.53
CA GLU A 207 -24.71 -8.22 13.40
C GLU A 207 -24.82 -8.90 12.01
N PRO A 208 -24.62 -8.20 10.88
CA PRO A 208 -24.60 -8.84 9.56
C PRO A 208 -23.53 -9.94 9.41
N PHE A 209 -22.28 -9.71 9.84
CA PHE A 209 -21.26 -10.76 9.77
C PHE A 209 -21.55 -11.94 10.70
N PHE A 210 -22.13 -11.69 11.89
CA PHE A 210 -22.58 -12.77 12.77
C PHE A 210 -23.65 -13.64 12.10
N LYS A 211 -24.61 -13.04 11.38
CA LYS A 211 -25.62 -13.81 10.63
C LYS A 211 -24.99 -14.69 9.54
N LEU A 212 -23.96 -14.22 8.83
CA LEU A 212 -23.24 -15.02 7.84
C LEU A 212 -22.51 -16.21 8.49
N GLN A 213 -21.94 -15.98 9.68
CA GLN A 213 -21.31 -17.04 10.47
C GLN A 213 -22.33 -18.10 10.91
N GLU A 214 -23.49 -17.69 11.44
CA GLU A 214 -24.57 -18.62 11.84
C GLU A 214 -25.13 -19.42 10.66
N ALA A 215 -25.27 -18.76 9.51
CA ALA A 215 -25.71 -19.39 8.26
C ALA A 215 -24.64 -20.30 7.63
N ARG A 216 -23.40 -20.28 8.15
CA ARG A 216 -22.25 -21.00 7.60
C ARG A 216 -21.99 -20.68 6.13
N GLU A 217 -22.10 -19.41 5.79
CA GLU A 217 -21.75 -18.91 4.46
C GLU A 217 -20.25 -19.09 4.20
N GLU A 218 -19.89 -19.51 2.99
CA GLU A 218 -18.49 -19.74 2.62
C GLU A 218 -17.66 -18.47 2.85
N GLY A 219 -16.57 -18.61 3.60
CA GLY A 219 -15.66 -17.55 4.01
C GLY A 219 -15.92 -17.01 5.42
N TYR A 220 -17.07 -17.30 6.05
CA TYR A 220 -17.51 -16.61 7.28
C TYR A 220 -17.66 -17.49 8.54
N TYR A 221 -17.32 -18.77 8.48
CA TYR A 221 -17.33 -19.67 9.65
C TYR A 221 -16.00 -20.38 9.84
N TYR A 222 -15.71 -20.79 11.08
CA TYR A 222 -14.48 -21.50 11.43
C TYR A 222 -14.30 -22.78 10.60
N GLY A 223 -13.12 -22.93 9.97
CA GLY A 223 -12.82 -24.05 9.08
C GLY A 223 -13.56 -24.01 7.75
N SER A 224 -14.14 -22.87 7.37
CA SER A 224 -14.66 -22.66 6.01
C SER A 224 -13.59 -22.89 4.96
N PRO A 225 -13.95 -23.43 3.77
CA PRO A 225 -13.07 -23.39 2.61
C PRO A 225 -12.55 -21.97 2.35
N VAL A 226 -11.28 -21.87 1.96
CA VAL A 226 -10.64 -20.63 1.54
C VAL A 226 -10.33 -20.74 0.05
N SER A 227 -11.17 -20.12 -0.75
CA SER A 227 -11.01 -20.04 -2.21
C SER A 227 -10.04 -18.90 -2.56
N LEU A 228 -8.89 -19.24 -3.15
CA LEU A 228 -7.87 -18.26 -3.54
C LEU A 228 -7.98 -17.91 -5.02
N TYR A 229 -7.76 -16.63 -5.33
CA TYR A 229 -7.68 -16.14 -6.71
C TYR A 229 -6.30 -16.44 -7.32
N PRO A 230 -6.17 -16.52 -8.65
CA PRO A 230 -4.92 -16.87 -9.34
C PRO A 230 -3.77 -15.88 -9.14
N LEU A 231 -4.06 -14.72 -8.57
CA LEU A 231 -3.15 -13.61 -8.28
C LEU A 231 -3.72 -12.79 -7.10
N GLY A 232 -2.85 -12.12 -6.35
CA GLY A 232 -3.21 -11.18 -5.29
C GLY A 232 -2.76 -9.76 -5.63
N ALA A 233 -2.78 -8.87 -4.63
CA ALA A 233 -2.39 -7.48 -4.82
C ALA A 233 -0.93 -7.32 -5.27
N TYR A 234 -0.03 -8.24 -4.88
CA TYR A 234 1.38 -8.20 -5.29
C TYR A 234 1.52 -8.22 -6.80
N GLU A 235 0.94 -9.23 -7.45
CA GLU A 235 1.05 -9.40 -8.89
C GLU A 235 0.40 -8.23 -9.64
N ILE A 236 -0.68 -7.65 -9.10
CA ILE A 236 -1.36 -6.46 -9.66
C ILE A 236 -0.47 -5.23 -9.54
N PHE A 237 0.12 -4.99 -8.36
CA PHE A 237 1.02 -3.86 -8.11
C PHE A 237 2.21 -3.87 -9.08
N GLU A 238 2.90 -5.00 -9.16
CA GLU A 238 4.06 -5.21 -10.04
C GLU A 238 3.68 -5.12 -11.51
N GLY A 239 2.55 -5.74 -11.91
CA GLY A 239 2.08 -5.68 -13.29
C GLY A 239 1.73 -4.26 -13.73
N GLN A 240 1.04 -3.49 -12.89
CA GLN A 240 0.69 -2.11 -13.18
C GLN A 240 1.94 -1.22 -13.27
N ALA A 241 2.84 -1.29 -12.29
CA ALA A 241 4.07 -0.49 -12.26
C ALA A 241 4.98 -0.83 -13.45
N ARG A 242 5.18 -2.12 -13.76
CA ARG A 242 5.99 -2.55 -14.91
C ARG A 242 5.40 -2.12 -16.24
N MET A 243 4.09 -2.28 -16.45
CA MET A 243 3.49 -1.88 -17.72
C MET A 243 3.49 -0.36 -17.93
N ALA A 244 3.31 0.42 -16.86
CA ALA A 244 3.46 1.87 -16.93
C ALA A 244 4.92 2.28 -17.20
N GLN A 245 5.90 1.60 -16.60
CA GLN A 245 7.32 1.80 -16.90
C GLN A 245 7.63 1.51 -18.38
N LEU A 246 7.10 0.40 -18.91
CA LEU A 246 7.26 0.05 -20.33
C LEU A 246 6.59 1.09 -21.25
N GLN A 247 5.40 1.59 -20.89
CA GLN A 247 4.76 2.69 -21.63
C GLN A 247 5.64 3.93 -21.64
N TYR A 248 6.21 4.33 -20.50
CA TYR A 248 7.14 5.46 -20.43
C TYR A 248 8.33 5.24 -21.37
N LEU A 249 9.00 4.09 -21.28
CA LEU A 249 10.16 3.79 -22.13
C LEU A 249 9.79 3.80 -23.62
N HIS A 250 8.64 3.24 -23.99
CA HIS A 250 8.14 3.24 -25.36
C HIS A 250 7.96 4.68 -25.88
N PHE A 251 7.23 5.52 -25.16
CA PHE A 251 6.98 6.90 -25.60
C PHE A 251 8.23 7.80 -25.52
N ALA A 252 9.11 7.58 -24.53
CA ALA A 252 10.35 8.35 -24.38
C ALA A 252 11.38 8.02 -25.47
N THR A 253 11.27 6.84 -26.09
CA THR A 253 12.13 6.39 -27.19
C THR A 253 11.47 6.47 -28.56
N ASP A 254 10.37 7.23 -28.67
CA ASP A 254 9.60 7.40 -29.92
C ASP A 254 9.18 6.07 -30.56
N GLY A 255 8.74 5.13 -29.71
CA GLY A 255 8.26 3.81 -30.11
C GLY A 255 9.34 2.77 -30.39
N PHE A 256 10.62 3.14 -30.26
CA PHE A 256 11.73 2.21 -30.53
C PHE A 256 11.70 0.98 -29.60
N LEU A 257 11.33 1.15 -28.33
CA LEU A 257 11.12 0.02 -27.41
C LEU A 257 9.72 -0.60 -27.63
N GLY A 258 9.65 -1.64 -28.46
CA GLY A 258 8.42 -2.41 -28.72
C GLY A 258 8.21 -3.60 -27.79
N MET A 259 7.04 -4.26 -27.90
CA MET A 259 6.65 -5.40 -27.06
C MET A 259 7.64 -6.58 -27.19
N GLU A 260 8.01 -6.95 -28.42
CA GLU A 260 8.94 -8.05 -28.69
C GLU A 260 10.31 -7.83 -28.02
N TYR A 261 10.79 -6.59 -28.02
CA TYR A 261 12.06 -6.25 -27.40
C TYR A 261 11.99 -6.35 -25.86
N ALA A 262 10.90 -5.89 -25.26
CA ALA A 262 10.66 -6.02 -23.82
C ALA A 262 10.61 -7.50 -23.39
N GLU A 263 9.96 -8.36 -24.18
CA GLU A 263 9.91 -9.81 -23.95
C GLU A 263 11.29 -10.47 -24.04
N LYS A 264 12.03 -10.21 -25.14
CA LYS A 264 13.38 -10.74 -25.32
C LYS A 264 14.37 -10.27 -24.27
N SER A 265 14.13 -9.10 -23.68
CA SER A 265 14.92 -8.53 -22.60
C SER A 265 14.49 -9.01 -21.21
N GLY A 266 13.50 -9.90 -21.12
CA GLY A 266 13.05 -10.49 -19.86
C GLY A 266 12.21 -9.57 -18.98
N MET A 267 11.70 -8.45 -19.50
CA MET A 267 10.96 -7.44 -18.71
C MET A 267 9.58 -7.91 -18.22
N PHE A 268 9.14 -9.10 -18.65
CA PHE A 268 7.92 -9.78 -18.22
C PHE A 268 8.19 -11.04 -17.37
N ASN A 269 9.45 -11.32 -17.03
CA ASN A 269 9.79 -12.53 -16.29
C ASN A 269 9.27 -12.47 -14.84
N GLY A 270 8.86 -13.63 -14.32
CA GLY A 270 8.40 -13.75 -12.93
C GLY A 270 7.12 -12.97 -12.65
N VAL A 271 7.11 -12.21 -11.55
CA VAL A 271 5.94 -11.46 -11.10
C VAL A 271 5.52 -10.35 -12.07
N TYR A 272 6.50 -9.71 -12.73
CA TYR A 272 6.29 -8.52 -13.57
C TYR A 272 5.37 -8.75 -14.77
N GLY A 273 5.32 -9.99 -15.30
CA GLY A 273 4.42 -10.35 -16.40
C GLY A 273 3.19 -11.13 -15.97
N LYS A 274 3.05 -11.49 -14.68
CA LYS A 274 2.01 -12.43 -14.23
C LYS A 274 0.61 -11.86 -14.41
N ALA A 275 0.33 -10.68 -13.86
CA ALA A 275 -0.99 -10.06 -13.96
C ALA A 275 -1.38 -9.75 -15.40
N PHE A 276 -0.45 -9.25 -16.24
CA PHE A 276 -0.76 -8.99 -17.65
C PHE A 276 -1.06 -10.27 -18.44
N SER A 277 -0.34 -11.36 -18.15
CA SER A 277 -0.60 -12.66 -18.79
C SER A 277 -1.95 -13.24 -18.36
N ASP A 278 -2.30 -13.14 -17.08
CA ASP A 278 -3.62 -13.55 -16.58
C ASP A 278 -4.73 -12.68 -17.17
N PHE A 279 -4.52 -11.37 -17.33
CA PHE A 279 -5.46 -10.48 -18.00
C PHE A 279 -5.72 -10.93 -19.43
N LEU A 280 -4.69 -11.18 -20.23
CA LEU A 280 -4.85 -11.67 -21.61
C LEU A 280 -5.60 -13.01 -21.65
N HIS A 281 -5.26 -13.93 -20.74
CA HIS A 281 -5.94 -15.22 -20.63
C HIS A 281 -7.42 -15.09 -20.28
N LEU A 282 -7.74 -14.29 -19.26
CA LEU A 282 -9.12 -14.09 -18.78
C LEU A 282 -9.99 -13.32 -19.78
N THR A 283 -9.38 -12.40 -20.52
CA THR A 283 -10.06 -11.62 -21.57
C THR A 283 -10.10 -12.32 -22.93
N GLU A 284 -9.35 -13.40 -23.12
CA GLU A 284 -9.13 -14.07 -24.41
C GLU A 284 -8.56 -13.14 -25.50
N LEU A 285 -7.79 -12.13 -25.08
CA LEU A 285 -7.07 -11.24 -25.99
C LEU A 285 -5.71 -11.82 -26.37
N GLU A 286 -5.30 -11.57 -27.61
CA GLU A 286 -3.95 -11.88 -28.05
C GLU A 286 -2.93 -10.90 -27.45
N ARG A 287 -1.69 -11.37 -27.34
CA ARG A 287 -0.55 -10.52 -26.94
C ARG A 287 -0.40 -9.39 -27.96
N PRO A 288 -0.49 -8.10 -27.56
CA PRO A 288 -0.42 -7.01 -28.53
C PRO A 288 1.01 -6.84 -29.06
N ASN A 289 1.14 -6.43 -30.31
CA ASN A 289 2.44 -6.25 -30.97
C ASN A 289 3.20 -4.97 -30.51
N SER A 290 2.51 -4.04 -29.84
CA SER A 290 3.07 -2.77 -29.37
C SER A 290 2.65 -2.45 -27.94
N ILE A 291 3.45 -1.63 -27.26
CA ILE A 291 3.23 -1.18 -25.88
C ILE A 291 2.13 -0.09 -25.80
N ASP A 292 1.96 0.70 -26.87
CA ASP A 292 0.90 1.71 -26.98
C ASP A 292 -0.46 1.13 -27.45
N HIS A 293 -0.58 -0.20 -27.56
CA HIS A 293 -1.82 -0.85 -27.97
C HIS A 293 -2.95 -0.63 -26.93
N PRO A 294 -4.21 -0.43 -27.35
CA PRO A 294 -5.35 -0.22 -26.44
C PRO A 294 -5.50 -1.26 -25.33
N THR A 295 -5.16 -2.52 -25.63
CA THR A 295 -5.11 -3.64 -24.68
C THR A 295 -4.24 -3.34 -23.44
N VAL A 296 -3.10 -2.68 -23.62
CA VAL A 296 -2.22 -2.28 -22.50
C VAL A 296 -2.89 -1.18 -21.67
N GLY A 297 -3.55 -0.23 -22.33
CA GLY A 297 -4.34 0.81 -21.67
C GLY A 297 -5.48 0.23 -20.83
N LEU A 298 -6.22 -0.75 -21.37
CA LEU A 298 -7.29 -1.45 -20.65
C LEU A 298 -6.76 -2.26 -19.46
N PHE A 299 -5.64 -2.95 -19.61
CA PHE A 299 -5.00 -3.68 -18.51
C PHE A 299 -4.69 -2.76 -17.32
N LEU A 300 -4.03 -1.63 -17.58
CA LEU A 300 -3.67 -0.66 -16.54
C LEU A 300 -4.91 -0.07 -15.85
N LEU A 301 -5.98 0.16 -16.61
CA LEU A 301 -7.26 0.63 -16.07
C LEU A 301 -7.94 -0.43 -15.19
N ILE A 302 -7.92 -1.71 -15.58
CA ILE A 302 -8.47 -2.79 -14.75
C ILE A 302 -7.67 -2.95 -13.46
N CYS A 303 -6.33 -2.84 -13.51
CA CYS A 303 -5.51 -2.81 -12.30
C CYS A 303 -5.95 -1.65 -11.38
N ASP A 304 -6.12 -0.45 -11.92
CA ASP A 304 -6.55 0.69 -11.11
C ASP A 304 -7.94 0.48 -10.47
N ILE A 305 -8.92 -0.04 -11.21
CA ILE A 305 -10.25 -0.34 -10.64
C ILE A 305 -10.18 -1.43 -9.56
N ALA A 306 -9.37 -2.46 -9.78
CA ALA A 306 -9.19 -3.56 -8.82
C ALA A 306 -8.61 -3.07 -7.48
N LEU A 307 -7.72 -2.08 -7.52
CA LEU A 307 -7.07 -1.48 -6.34
C LEU A 307 -7.92 -0.41 -5.64
N ASN A 308 -9.01 0.03 -6.25
CA ASN A 308 -9.88 1.07 -5.70
C ASN A 308 -11.30 0.55 -5.39
N PRO A 309 -11.47 -0.41 -4.45
CA PRO A 309 -12.80 -0.77 -3.95
C PRO A 309 -13.45 0.39 -3.18
N GLY A 310 -14.79 0.44 -3.22
CA GLY A 310 -15.58 1.42 -2.47
C GLY A 310 -16.40 0.83 -1.32
N SER A 311 -16.59 -0.49 -1.29
CA SER A 311 -17.41 -1.18 -0.29
C SER A 311 -16.75 -1.15 1.09
N GLY A 312 -17.48 -0.68 2.09
CA GLY A 312 -17.00 -0.47 3.46
C GLY A 312 -16.16 0.81 3.67
N PHE A 313 -15.51 1.32 2.63
CA PHE A 313 -14.74 2.57 2.66
C PHE A 313 -14.52 3.11 1.22
N PRO A 314 -15.08 4.29 0.85
CA PRO A 314 -15.80 5.26 1.68
C PRO A 314 -17.31 4.98 1.79
N PHE A 315 -17.86 4.03 1.05
CA PHE A 315 -19.29 3.74 1.05
C PHE A 315 -19.65 2.65 2.06
N PRO A 316 -20.88 2.63 2.60
CA PRO A 316 -21.31 1.54 3.46
C PRO A 316 -21.31 0.20 2.71
N VAL A 317 -21.15 -0.91 3.46
CA VAL A 317 -21.30 -2.25 2.90
C VAL A 317 -22.78 -2.50 2.60
N VAL A 318 -23.12 -2.72 1.33
CA VAL A 318 -24.50 -3.00 0.90
C VAL A 318 -24.81 -4.50 0.98
N HIS A 319 -23.87 -5.34 0.54
CA HIS A 319 -24.04 -6.80 0.48
C HIS A 319 -22.92 -7.51 1.26
N TYR A 320 -23.19 -7.82 2.53
CA TYR A 320 -22.19 -8.40 3.42
C TYR A 320 -21.65 -9.76 2.96
N SER A 321 -22.46 -10.59 2.31
CA SER A 321 -22.01 -11.91 1.83
C SER A 321 -20.90 -11.79 0.77
N THR A 322 -20.90 -10.70 0.01
CA THR A 322 -19.92 -10.47 -1.06
C THR A 322 -18.74 -9.61 -0.63
N PHE A 323 -18.74 -9.09 0.60
CA PHE A 323 -17.75 -8.13 1.09
C PHE A 323 -16.30 -8.52 0.80
N ILE A 324 -15.91 -9.77 1.05
CA ILE A 324 -14.56 -10.28 0.75
C ILE A 324 -14.21 -10.06 -0.73
N ARG A 325 -15.08 -10.49 -1.64
CA ARG A 325 -14.87 -10.35 -3.10
C ARG A 325 -14.88 -8.89 -3.53
N ASP A 326 -15.71 -8.08 -2.90
CA ASP A 326 -15.92 -6.68 -3.26
C ASP A 326 -14.71 -5.81 -2.90
N ILE A 327 -13.84 -6.25 -1.98
CA ILE A 327 -12.64 -5.49 -1.57
C ILE A 327 -11.30 -6.16 -1.91
N GLU A 328 -11.28 -7.47 -2.19
CA GLU A 328 -10.05 -8.21 -2.49
C GLU A 328 -9.58 -7.93 -3.94
N PRO A 329 -8.36 -7.40 -4.14
CA PRO A 329 -7.90 -7.00 -5.47
C PRO A 329 -7.87 -8.12 -6.52
N GLY A 330 -7.45 -9.33 -6.15
CA GLY A 330 -7.42 -10.49 -7.04
C GLY A 330 -8.80 -10.86 -7.56
N ALA A 331 -9.79 -10.87 -6.69
CA ALA A 331 -11.20 -11.11 -6.98
C ALA A 331 -11.71 -10.07 -7.97
N ARG A 332 -11.55 -8.79 -7.63
CA ARG A 332 -11.98 -7.67 -8.46
C ARG A 332 -11.34 -7.75 -9.83
N PHE A 333 -10.02 -7.96 -9.90
CA PHE A 333 -9.29 -8.11 -11.16
C PHE A 333 -9.86 -9.23 -12.03
N VAL A 334 -10.06 -10.42 -11.48
CA VAL A 334 -10.61 -11.58 -12.21
C VAL A 334 -12.01 -11.28 -12.75
N TRP A 335 -12.87 -10.70 -11.92
CA TRP A 335 -14.24 -10.35 -12.32
C TRP A 335 -14.27 -9.27 -13.38
N LEU A 336 -13.48 -8.21 -13.23
CA LEU A 336 -13.37 -7.12 -14.21
C LEU A 336 -12.89 -7.64 -15.58
N CYS A 337 -11.87 -8.52 -15.61
CA CYS A 337 -11.41 -9.14 -16.85
C CYS A 337 -12.52 -9.97 -17.53
N ARG A 338 -13.22 -10.80 -16.76
CA ARG A 338 -14.32 -11.64 -17.29
C ARG A 338 -15.49 -10.80 -17.79
N ILE A 339 -15.82 -9.71 -17.08
CA ILE A 339 -16.91 -8.81 -17.46
C ILE A 339 -16.55 -8.01 -18.71
N ALA A 340 -15.31 -7.53 -18.83
CA ALA A 340 -14.81 -6.92 -20.06
C ALA A 340 -15.08 -7.83 -21.25
N ARG A 341 -14.71 -9.12 -21.16
CA ARG A 341 -14.92 -10.10 -22.23
C ARG A 341 -16.40 -10.43 -22.49
N LEU A 342 -17.14 -10.77 -21.43
CA LEU A 342 -18.46 -11.40 -21.56
C LEU A 342 -19.61 -10.40 -21.71
N LYS A 343 -19.44 -9.17 -21.22
CA LYS A 343 -20.50 -8.16 -21.16
C LYS A 343 -20.18 -6.89 -21.92
N HIS A 344 -18.90 -6.54 -21.99
CA HIS A 344 -18.45 -5.28 -22.58
C HIS A 344 -17.32 -5.43 -23.59
N PRO A 345 -17.40 -6.35 -24.57
CA PRO A 345 -16.31 -6.56 -25.53
C PRO A 345 -16.00 -5.31 -26.37
N GLU A 346 -16.93 -4.35 -26.45
CA GLU A 346 -16.72 -3.09 -27.15
C GLU A 346 -15.64 -2.20 -26.52
N ILE A 347 -15.19 -2.46 -25.28
CA ILE A 347 -14.19 -1.63 -24.59
C ILE A 347 -12.74 -2.00 -24.93
N MET A 348 -12.52 -3.14 -25.60
CA MET A 348 -11.18 -3.72 -25.78
C MET A 348 -10.23 -2.84 -26.61
N ASP A 349 -10.77 -2.04 -27.53
CA ASP A 349 -10.00 -1.21 -28.46
C ASP A 349 -10.21 0.32 -28.25
N VAL A 350 -10.75 0.70 -27.08
CA VAL A 350 -11.20 2.07 -26.81
C VAL A 350 -10.09 2.98 -26.30
N VAL A 351 -9.13 2.48 -25.50
CA VAL A 351 -8.08 3.34 -24.93
C VAL A 351 -7.06 3.70 -26.01
N ARG A 352 -7.10 4.94 -26.51
CA ARG A 352 -6.20 5.42 -27.58
C ARG A 352 -5.53 6.73 -27.20
N ASP A 353 -6.30 7.63 -26.61
CA ASP A 353 -5.81 8.96 -26.25
C ASP A 353 -5.26 9.02 -24.83
N TYR A 354 -5.56 8.02 -24.00
CA TYR A 354 -5.32 7.97 -22.56
C TYR A 354 -5.97 9.18 -21.89
N SER A 355 -7.24 9.41 -22.19
CA SER A 355 -8.00 10.58 -21.77
C SER A 355 -8.85 10.32 -20.52
N ARG A 356 -9.24 11.42 -19.86
CA ARG A 356 -10.17 11.37 -18.74
C ARG A 356 -11.51 10.73 -19.15
N GLU A 357 -11.97 11.04 -20.35
CA GLU A 357 -13.25 10.57 -20.90
C GLU A 357 -13.22 9.05 -21.14
N GLU A 358 -12.13 8.53 -21.72
CA GLU A 358 -11.92 7.09 -21.89
C GLU A 358 -11.92 6.38 -20.53
N TYR A 359 -11.16 6.92 -19.56
CA TYR A 359 -11.11 6.38 -18.20
C TYR A 359 -12.50 6.31 -17.57
N ALA A 360 -13.24 7.43 -17.58
CA ALA A 360 -14.56 7.53 -16.98
C ALA A 360 -15.57 6.59 -17.64
N ALA A 361 -15.57 6.52 -18.98
CA ALA A 361 -16.51 5.70 -19.72
C ALA A 361 -16.28 4.19 -19.49
N ILE A 362 -15.03 3.74 -19.53
CA ILE A 362 -14.71 2.31 -19.36
C ILE A 362 -14.93 1.88 -17.91
N SER A 363 -14.42 2.65 -16.95
CA SER A 363 -14.55 2.31 -15.53
C SER A 363 -16.01 2.26 -15.06
N SER A 364 -16.84 3.21 -15.50
CA SER A 364 -18.27 3.21 -15.18
C SER A 364 -18.98 1.99 -15.72
N LYS A 365 -18.69 1.57 -16.96
CA LYS A 365 -19.28 0.35 -17.55
C LYS A 365 -18.90 -0.91 -16.78
N LEU A 366 -17.60 -1.08 -16.50
CA LEU A 366 -17.09 -2.25 -15.80
C LEU A 366 -17.64 -2.36 -14.38
N CYS A 367 -17.62 -1.26 -13.62
CA CYS A 367 -18.10 -1.24 -12.24
C CYS A 367 -19.62 -1.44 -12.15
N ALA A 368 -20.40 -0.83 -13.05
CA ALA A 368 -21.85 -1.02 -13.09
C ALA A 368 -22.23 -2.50 -13.30
N ALA A 369 -21.47 -3.23 -14.12
CA ALA A 369 -21.73 -4.65 -14.40
C ALA A 369 -21.41 -5.59 -13.23
N ILE A 370 -20.66 -5.13 -12.22
CA ILE A 370 -20.41 -5.86 -10.97
C ILE A 370 -21.08 -5.21 -9.75
N PHE A 371 -21.96 -4.23 -9.97
CA PHE A 371 -22.67 -3.46 -8.94
C PHE A 371 -21.76 -2.74 -7.94
N GLU A 372 -20.64 -2.23 -8.42
CA GLU A 372 -19.65 -1.48 -7.63
C GLU A 372 -19.59 -0.01 -8.05
N HIS A 373 -19.06 0.83 -7.16
CA HIS A 373 -18.76 2.22 -7.48
C HIS A 373 -17.51 2.33 -8.37
N PRO A 374 -17.53 3.13 -9.44
CA PRO A 374 -16.34 3.44 -10.22
C PRO A 374 -15.34 4.28 -9.40
N PRO A 375 -14.03 4.18 -9.67
CA PRO A 375 -13.01 4.92 -8.91
C PRO A 375 -13.20 6.44 -8.91
N LEU A 376 -13.83 7.02 -9.95
CA LEU A 376 -14.14 8.45 -9.96
C LEU A 376 -15.23 8.84 -8.96
N GLU A 377 -16.24 8.02 -8.74
CA GLU A 377 -17.25 8.26 -7.69
C GLU A 377 -16.61 8.13 -6.30
N ILE A 378 -15.75 7.12 -6.12
CA ILE A 378 -14.98 6.93 -4.89
C ILE A 378 -14.09 8.14 -4.62
N ALA A 379 -13.34 8.61 -5.62
CA ALA A 379 -12.49 9.79 -5.51
C ALA A 379 -13.31 11.06 -5.23
N GLN A 380 -14.47 11.20 -5.86
CA GLN A 380 -15.39 12.31 -5.61
C GLN A 380 -15.88 12.33 -4.16
N GLU A 381 -16.16 11.17 -3.58
CA GLU A 381 -16.59 11.06 -2.19
C GLU A 381 -15.48 11.50 -1.22
N PHE A 382 -14.23 11.12 -1.47
CA PHE A 382 -13.10 11.65 -0.68
C PHE A 382 -12.85 13.15 -0.91
N CYS A 383 -13.11 13.67 -2.11
CA CYS A 383 -13.10 15.12 -2.35
C CYS A 383 -14.14 15.82 -1.48
N ARG A 384 -15.34 15.24 -1.37
CA ARG A 384 -16.40 15.74 -0.48
C ARG A 384 -15.92 15.72 0.96
N TRP A 385 -15.37 14.62 1.45
CA TRP A 385 -14.84 14.51 2.82
C TRP A 385 -13.81 15.60 3.12
N ALA A 386 -12.80 15.76 2.26
CA ALA A 386 -11.74 16.74 2.43
C ALA A 386 -12.23 18.20 2.48
N ALA A 387 -13.45 18.48 2.00
CA ALA A 387 -14.08 19.80 2.05
C ALA A 387 -14.95 20.02 3.30
N LEU A 388 -15.17 19.01 4.13
CA LEU A 388 -16.02 19.09 5.32
C LEU A 388 -15.26 19.62 6.55
N PRO A 389 -15.96 20.20 7.53
CA PRO A 389 -15.35 20.68 8.77
C PRO A 389 -14.54 19.62 9.53
N GLU A 390 -14.99 18.37 9.51
CA GLU A 390 -14.35 17.23 10.19
C GLU A 390 -12.92 17.00 9.67
N PHE A 391 -12.69 17.17 8.37
CA PHE A 391 -11.39 16.94 7.72
C PHE A 391 -10.55 18.20 7.55
N SER A 392 -11.15 19.37 7.76
CA SER A 392 -10.47 20.66 7.58
C SER A 392 -9.17 20.79 8.41
N PRO A 393 -9.12 20.35 9.69
CA PRO A 393 -7.87 20.34 10.45
C PRO A 393 -6.79 19.47 9.80
N LEU A 394 -7.12 18.24 9.41
CA LEU A 394 -6.18 17.31 8.77
C LEU A 394 -5.63 17.88 7.45
N MET A 395 -6.48 18.52 6.65
CA MET A 395 -6.06 19.14 5.40
C MET A 395 -5.20 20.40 5.62
N ALA A 396 -5.40 21.14 6.71
CA ALA A 396 -4.53 22.25 7.10
C ALA A 396 -3.15 21.75 7.59
N GLU A 397 -3.10 20.63 8.31
CA GLU A 397 -1.86 19.95 8.67
C GLU A 397 -1.10 19.51 7.41
N HIS A 398 -1.80 18.94 6.42
CA HIS A 398 -1.20 18.59 5.13
C HIS A 398 -0.57 19.79 4.42
N GLN A 399 -1.27 20.92 4.40
CA GLN A 399 -0.82 22.12 3.70
C GLN A 399 0.42 22.73 4.37
N SER A 400 0.40 22.84 5.69
CA SER A 400 1.51 23.40 6.48
C SER A 400 2.66 22.42 6.71
N PHE A 401 2.39 21.12 6.56
CA PHE A 401 3.26 20.01 6.96
C PHE A 401 3.61 19.99 8.47
N SER A 402 2.79 20.66 9.27
CA SER A 402 2.89 20.67 10.74
C SER A 402 1.70 19.90 11.31
N PHE A 403 1.93 18.64 11.67
CA PHE A 403 0.90 17.76 12.21
C PHE A 403 0.78 17.90 13.74
N GLU A 404 -0.45 17.79 14.26
CA GLU A 404 -0.68 17.69 15.70
C GLU A 404 -0.03 16.45 16.31
N LYS A 405 0.25 16.52 17.61
CA LYS A 405 0.79 15.39 18.36
C LYS A 405 -0.25 14.27 18.44
N GLY A 406 0.21 13.04 18.27
CA GLY A 406 -0.61 11.82 18.36
C GLY A 406 -1.08 11.33 16.99
N ASN A 407 -0.84 10.05 16.73
CA ASN A 407 -1.16 9.37 15.46
C ASN A 407 -0.56 10.08 14.24
N VAL A 408 0.63 10.69 14.36
CA VAL A 408 1.24 11.50 13.29
C VAL A 408 1.39 10.70 12.01
N ALA A 409 1.79 9.43 12.10
CA ALA A 409 1.89 8.54 10.95
C ALA A 409 0.55 8.36 10.22
N VAL A 410 -0.54 8.19 10.97
CA VAL A 410 -1.89 8.03 10.40
C VAL A 410 -2.37 9.33 9.79
N ARG A 411 -2.23 10.45 10.51
CA ARG A 411 -2.59 11.79 10.03
C ARG A 411 -1.88 12.09 8.72
N MET A 412 -0.56 11.92 8.68
CA MET A 412 0.22 12.21 7.49
C MET A 412 -0.18 11.33 6.30
N ILE A 413 -0.30 10.02 6.45
CA ILE A 413 -0.68 9.15 5.33
C ILE A 413 -2.11 9.42 4.87
N PHE A 414 -3.05 9.64 5.79
CA PHE A 414 -4.44 9.89 5.44
C PHE A 414 -4.62 11.25 4.75
N ALA A 415 -3.93 12.29 5.22
CA ALA A 415 -3.85 13.59 4.57
C ALA A 415 -3.34 13.50 3.12
N HIS A 416 -2.25 12.75 2.90
CA HIS A 416 -1.70 12.54 1.55
C HIS A 416 -2.68 11.77 0.68
N PHE A 417 -3.35 10.74 1.22
CA PHE A 417 -4.39 10.01 0.52
C PHE A 417 -5.54 10.92 0.07
N LEU A 418 -6.08 11.77 0.95
CA LEU A 418 -7.15 12.71 0.59
C LEU A 418 -6.70 13.71 -0.49
N ALA A 419 -5.47 14.21 -0.38
CA ALA A 419 -4.89 15.09 -1.39
C ALA A 419 -4.70 14.37 -2.74
N PHE A 420 -4.26 13.11 -2.71
CA PHE A 420 -4.11 12.26 -3.89
C PHE A 420 -5.46 11.98 -4.56
N MET A 421 -6.48 11.59 -3.80
CA MET A 421 -7.82 11.33 -4.33
C MET A 421 -8.43 12.58 -4.97
N ARG A 422 -8.16 13.77 -4.44
CA ARG A 422 -8.58 15.03 -5.04
C ARG A 422 -7.97 15.26 -6.43
N ASP A 423 -6.66 15.07 -6.55
CA ASP A 423 -5.99 15.23 -7.83
C ASP A 423 -6.32 14.09 -8.80
N LYS A 424 -6.54 12.86 -8.29
CA LYS A 424 -7.01 11.71 -9.08
C LYS A 424 -8.43 11.90 -9.61
N PHE A 425 -9.32 12.57 -8.87
CA PHE A 425 -10.65 12.91 -9.38
C PHE A 425 -10.58 13.89 -10.57
N ALA A 426 -9.64 14.84 -10.50
CA ALA A 426 -9.43 15.83 -11.55
C ALA A 426 -8.69 15.24 -12.77
N HIS A 427 -7.67 14.42 -12.53
CA HIS A 427 -6.75 13.89 -13.54
C HIS A 427 -6.57 12.36 -13.43
N PRO A 428 -7.64 11.56 -13.50
CA PRO A 428 -7.54 10.11 -13.35
C PRO A 428 -6.63 9.48 -14.42
N GLU A 429 -6.60 10.06 -15.61
CA GLU A 429 -5.79 9.60 -16.75
C GLU A 429 -4.29 9.64 -16.46
N PHE A 430 -3.83 10.63 -15.70
CA PHE A 430 -2.44 10.76 -15.30
C PHE A 430 -2.03 9.63 -14.36
N PHE A 431 -2.86 9.33 -13.35
CA PHE A 431 -2.54 8.30 -12.36
C PHE A 431 -2.81 6.87 -12.86
N CYS A 432 -3.72 6.70 -13.82
CA CYS A 432 -3.98 5.41 -14.46
C CYS A 432 -2.92 5.04 -15.50
N TRP A 433 -2.46 6.01 -16.30
CA TRP A 433 -1.50 5.80 -17.39
C TRP A 433 -0.30 6.73 -17.29
N PRO A 434 0.43 6.73 -16.16
CA PRO A 434 1.52 7.68 -15.97
C PRO A 434 2.64 7.52 -16.99
N GLY A 435 2.87 6.30 -17.50
CA GLY A 435 3.84 6.10 -18.58
C GLY A 435 3.53 6.88 -19.85
N ALA A 436 2.25 6.96 -20.24
CA ALA A 436 1.80 7.73 -21.39
C ALA A 436 1.85 9.25 -21.17
N TRP A 437 1.70 9.71 -19.92
CA TRP A 437 1.64 11.13 -19.54
C TRP A 437 3.00 11.72 -19.12
N MET A 438 3.99 10.88 -18.84
CA MET A 438 5.34 11.30 -18.46
C MET A 438 6.33 11.27 -19.63
N ALA A 439 5.88 10.95 -20.84
CA ALA A 439 6.71 10.89 -22.04
C ALA A 439 5.97 11.34 -23.32
N GLY A 440 6.73 11.69 -24.35
CA GLY A 440 6.22 12.04 -25.68
C GLY A 440 5.31 13.28 -25.68
N ARG A 441 4.31 13.28 -26.57
CA ARG A 441 3.46 14.46 -26.87
C ARG A 441 2.52 14.90 -25.73
N ARG A 442 2.34 14.08 -24.70
CA ARG A 442 1.39 14.33 -23.59
C ARG A 442 2.04 15.01 -22.38
N ILE A 443 3.37 15.12 -22.36
CA ILE A 443 4.08 15.82 -21.29
C ILE A 443 3.58 17.25 -21.21
N SER A 444 3.27 17.69 -20.00
CA SER A 444 2.84 19.06 -19.71
C SER A 444 3.37 19.53 -18.36
N PRO A 445 3.46 20.85 -18.12
CA PRO A 445 3.80 21.38 -16.79
C PRO A 445 2.86 20.89 -15.68
N ASN A 446 1.60 20.61 -16.01
CA ASN A 446 0.64 20.04 -15.07
C ASN A 446 1.03 18.61 -14.66
N ALA A 447 1.41 17.75 -15.62
CA ALA A 447 1.87 16.39 -15.33
C ALA A 447 3.12 16.39 -14.43
N GLN A 448 4.08 17.29 -14.69
CA GLN A 448 5.24 17.48 -13.82
C GLN A 448 4.82 17.89 -12.40
N THR A 449 3.90 18.86 -12.29
CA THR A 449 3.40 19.34 -11.00
C THR A 449 2.71 18.23 -10.20
N LEU A 450 1.91 17.38 -10.86
CA LEU A 450 1.26 16.22 -10.24
C LEU A 450 2.28 15.20 -9.75
N PHE A 451 3.27 14.88 -10.60
CA PHE A 451 4.34 13.95 -10.27
C PHE A 451 5.16 14.42 -9.05
N ASP A 452 5.59 15.68 -9.03
CA ASP A 452 6.38 16.25 -7.94
C ASP A 452 5.61 16.33 -6.63
N ARG A 453 4.32 16.71 -6.70
CA ARG A 453 3.44 16.84 -5.53
C ARG A 453 3.19 15.51 -4.84
N HIS A 454 3.03 14.43 -5.61
CA HIS A 454 2.67 13.11 -5.11
C HIS A 454 3.86 12.15 -5.01
N GLY A 455 5.09 12.66 -5.10
CA GLY A 455 6.28 11.84 -4.88
C GLY A 455 6.37 11.28 -3.46
N ALA A 456 7.12 10.18 -3.30
CA ALA A 456 7.37 9.59 -1.98
C ALA A 456 7.98 10.61 -1.01
N LEU A 457 7.49 10.59 0.23
CA LEU A 457 7.92 11.51 1.29
C LEU A 457 9.32 11.21 1.82
N PHE A 458 9.72 9.94 1.72
CA PHE A 458 10.96 9.44 2.27
C PHE A 458 11.72 8.67 1.20
N ILE A 459 13.02 8.97 1.08
CA ILE A 459 13.92 8.42 0.07
C ILE A 459 15.27 8.08 0.69
N ASP A 460 16.03 7.17 0.08
CA ASP A 460 17.46 7.01 0.36
C ASP A 460 18.34 7.96 -0.49
N LYS A 461 19.65 7.89 -0.31
CA LYS A 461 20.63 8.68 -1.09
C LYS A 461 21.66 7.78 -1.75
N GLU A 462 22.37 8.33 -2.73
CA GLU A 462 23.38 7.62 -3.50
C GLU A 462 24.41 6.86 -2.64
N ASP A 463 24.98 7.54 -1.65
CA ASP A 463 26.08 7.02 -0.83
C ASP A 463 25.64 6.72 0.61
N ASP A 464 24.33 6.67 0.88
CA ASP A 464 23.78 6.52 2.21
C ASP A 464 22.53 5.63 2.20
N ASP A 465 22.60 4.49 2.89
CA ASP A 465 21.51 3.52 3.01
C ASP A 465 20.50 3.89 4.11
N GLY A 466 20.66 5.07 4.74
CA GLY A 466 19.68 5.69 5.62
C GLY A 466 18.48 6.27 4.89
N VAL A 467 17.50 6.68 5.68
CA VAL A 467 16.24 7.25 5.18
C VAL A 467 16.23 8.76 5.42
N PHE A 468 15.84 9.52 4.40
CA PHE A 468 15.83 10.97 4.40
C PHE A 468 14.46 11.52 4.00
N PRO A 469 14.03 12.65 4.58
CA PRO A 469 12.87 13.35 4.08
C PRO A 469 13.14 13.98 2.71
N ARG A 470 12.17 13.87 1.82
CA ARG A 470 12.14 14.66 0.58
C ARG A 470 11.67 16.08 0.92
N LEU A 471 12.47 17.07 0.51
CA LEU A 471 12.04 18.47 0.57
C LEU A 471 10.97 18.71 -0.48
N LEU A 472 9.84 19.25 -0.04
CA LEU A 472 8.68 19.48 -0.89
C LEU A 472 8.51 20.97 -1.17
N PRO A 473 8.21 21.38 -2.41
CA PRO A 473 8.05 22.78 -2.76
C PRO A 473 7.04 23.50 -1.85
N GLY A 474 7.42 24.67 -1.34
CA GLY A 474 6.55 25.50 -0.50
C GLY A 474 6.41 25.06 0.96
N ARG A 475 7.18 24.05 1.41
CA ARG A 475 7.23 23.62 2.82
C ARG A 475 8.56 24.00 3.45
N SER A 476 8.56 24.31 4.75
CA SER A 476 9.79 24.66 5.47
C SER A 476 10.62 23.40 5.75
N GLU A 477 11.95 23.50 5.67
CA GLU A 477 12.84 22.38 6.00
C GLU A 477 12.65 21.91 7.45
N SER A 478 12.38 22.83 8.37
CA SER A 478 12.16 22.51 9.78
C SER A 478 10.88 21.72 10.02
N ASP A 479 9.77 22.07 9.35
CA ASP A 479 8.51 21.33 9.48
C ASP A 479 8.65 19.95 8.84
N VAL A 480 9.34 19.88 7.69
CA VAL A 480 9.64 18.61 7.02
C VAL A 480 10.46 17.67 7.90
N GLN A 481 11.53 18.18 8.52
CA GLN A 481 12.38 17.40 9.41
C GLN A 481 11.61 16.93 10.65
N LYS A 482 10.79 17.80 11.25
CA LYS A 482 9.98 17.44 12.41
C LYS A 482 8.96 16.35 12.09
N ALA A 483 8.22 16.49 10.98
CA ALA A 483 7.25 15.48 10.55
C ALA A 483 7.92 14.13 10.26
N PHE A 484 9.13 14.15 9.69
CA PHE A 484 9.95 12.96 9.49
C PHE A 484 10.31 12.27 10.81
N GLU A 485 10.85 13.00 11.78
CA GLU A 485 11.22 12.47 13.09
C GLU A 485 10.02 11.89 13.83
N ASP A 486 8.90 12.62 13.86
CA ASP A 486 7.67 12.18 14.49
C ASP A 486 7.09 10.93 13.80
N PHE A 487 7.15 10.86 12.47
CA PHE A 487 6.69 9.69 11.72
C PHE A 487 7.48 8.43 12.10
N TYR A 488 8.80 8.50 12.07
CA TYR A 488 9.64 7.34 12.34
C TYR A 488 9.70 6.95 13.81
N ALA A 489 9.47 7.89 14.73
CA ALA A 489 9.20 7.56 16.12
C ALA A 489 8.00 6.60 16.25
N HIS A 490 6.89 6.86 15.54
CA HIS A 490 5.74 5.97 15.53
C HIS A 490 6.05 4.64 14.84
N ASN A 491 6.79 4.66 13.72
CA ASN A 491 7.18 3.44 13.01
C ASN A 491 7.96 2.47 13.90
N VAL A 492 8.91 2.99 14.69
CA VAL A 492 9.67 2.21 15.69
C VAL A 492 8.73 1.61 16.74
N VAL A 493 7.74 2.36 17.23
CA VAL A 493 6.75 1.83 18.18
C VAL A 493 5.95 0.69 17.56
N PHE A 494 5.52 0.80 16.29
CA PHE A 494 4.79 -0.27 15.62
C PHE A 494 5.63 -1.54 15.50
N ASP A 495 6.91 -1.42 15.15
CA ASP A 495 7.84 -2.54 15.08
C ASP A 495 8.03 -3.20 16.45
N LEU A 496 8.36 -2.42 17.49
CA LEU A 496 8.55 -2.94 18.84
C LEU A 496 7.27 -3.58 19.38
N THR A 497 6.09 -3.02 19.11
CA THR A 497 4.82 -3.63 19.52
C THR A 497 4.58 -4.96 18.82
N ARG A 498 4.86 -5.08 17.51
CA ARG A 498 4.83 -6.37 16.82
C ARG A 498 5.79 -7.35 17.50
N GLN A 499 7.05 -6.95 17.70
CA GLN A 499 8.05 -7.80 18.33
C GLN A 499 7.53 -8.28 19.69
N TRP A 500 7.00 -7.38 20.53
CA TRP A 500 6.47 -7.73 21.86
C TRP A 500 5.39 -8.81 21.79
N ILE A 501 4.48 -8.71 20.83
CA ILE A 501 3.38 -9.65 20.70
C ILE A 501 3.87 -11.01 20.20
N THR A 502 4.66 -11.05 19.12
CA THR A 502 4.87 -12.28 18.34
C THR A 502 6.26 -12.90 18.43
N GLU A 503 7.28 -12.14 18.79
CA GLU A 503 8.67 -12.58 18.63
C GLU A 503 9.32 -12.96 19.97
N PRO A 504 9.85 -14.19 20.10
CA PRO A 504 10.54 -14.63 21.31
C PRO A 504 11.88 -13.92 21.49
N GLY A 505 12.44 -13.99 22.70
CA GLY A 505 13.73 -13.41 23.04
C GLY A 505 13.69 -11.90 23.28
N SER A 506 14.86 -11.26 23.34
CA SER A 506 14.98 -9.81 23.57
C SER A 506 14.49 -8.98 22.38
N PHE A 507 14.09 -7.73 22.65
CA PHE A 507 13.83 -6.75 21.59
C PHE A 507 15.09 -6.50 20.74
N ARG A 508 14.88 -6.31 19.43
CA ARG A 508 15.91 -5.92 18.47
C ARG A 508 15.77 -4.45 18.13
N TYR A 509 16.89 -3.73 18.12
CA TYR A 509 16.96 -2.28 17.86
C TYR A 509 17.72 -1.98 16.56
N GLU A 510 17.37 -2.68 15.49
CA GLU A 510 18.03 -2.58 14.18
C GLU A 510 17.51 -1.37 13.38
N TYR A 511 17.70 -0.16 13.93
CA TYR A 511 17.21 1.10 13.34
C TYR A 511 18.33 2.03 12.85
N ARG A 512 19.49 1.49 12.46
CA ARG A 512 20.61 2.28 11.92
C ARG A 512 20.22 3.09 10.68
N TRP A 513 19.24 2.60 9.94
CA TRP A 513 18.66 3.28 8.79
C TRP A 513 17.96 4.62 9.13
N LEU A 514 17.68 4.92 10.40
CA LEU A 514 17.21 6.24 10.83
C LEU A 514 18.34 7.24 11.08
N SER A 515 19.54 6.77 11.38
CA SER A 515 20.68 7.61 11.75
C SER A 515 21.99 6.83 11.64
N GLN A 516 22.72 7.04 10.56
CA GLN A 516 24.03 6.39 10.32
C GLN A 516 25.13 6.89 11.26
N THR A 517 25.05 8.15 11.69
CA THR A 517 26.03 8.74 12.63
C THR A 517 25.72 8.38 14.08
N GLY A 518 24.55 7.80 14.35
CA GLY A 518 24.13 7.42 15.69
C GLY A 518 24.81 6.12 16.13
N SER A 519 25.40 6.12 17.32
CA SER A 519 25.85 4.88 17.94
C SER A 519 24.66 3.94 18.21
N ASN A 520 24.92 2.63 18.28
CA ASN A 520 23.89 1.65 18.64
C ASN A 520 23.19 1.99 19.97
N SER A 521 23.93 2.57 20.92
CA SER A 521 23.37 2.96 22.22
C SER A 521 22.43 4.15 22.11
N GLU A 522 22.70 5.11 21.22
CA GLU A 522 21.81 6.25 20.98
C GLU A 522 20.52 5.80 20.28
N ILE A 523 20.64 4.92 19.29
CA ILE A 523 19.49 4.34 18.57
C ILE A 523 18.60 3.55 19.53
N GLN A 524 19.20 2.67 20.35
CA GLN A 524 18.48 1.95 21.38
C GLN A 524 17.82 2.92 22.38
N GLY A 525 18.57 3.92 22.87
CA GLY A 525 18.04 4.91 23.81
C GLY A 525 16.86 5.70 23.24
N PHE A 526 16.88 6.05 21.95
CA PHE A 526 15.74 6.65 21.25
C PHE A 526 14.55 5.71 21.23
N ALA A 527 14.73 4.48 20.73
CA ALA A 527 13.66 3.50 20.63
C ALA A 527 13.01 3.17 21.99
N GLU A 528 13.82 3.03 23.04
CA GLU A 528 13.35 2.78 24.40
C GLU A 528 12.53 3.96 24.94
N ARG A 529 13.01 5.20 24.80
CA ARG A 529 12.29 6.39 25.27
C ARG A 529 10.96 6.57 24.52
N THR A 530 10.96 6.32 23.22
CA THR A 530 9.74 6.44 22.40
C THR A 530 8.72 5.38 22.81
N PHE A 531 9.12 4.12 22.97
CA PHE A 531 8.23 3.06 23.44
C PHE A 531 7.72 3.30 24.87
N GLU A 532 8.60 3.75 25.77
CA GLU A 532 8.26 4.11 27.15
C GLU A 532 7.24 5.26 27.20
N SER A 533 7.35 6.25 26.31
CA SER A 533 6.39 7.35 26.24
C SER A 533 4.95 6.88 25.92
N VAL A 534 4.81 5.74 25.24
CA VAL A 534 3.52 5.16 24.85
C VAL A 534 3.01 4.20 25.92
N TYR A 535 3.84 3.23 26.33
CA TYR A 535 3.40 2.12 27.19
C TYR A 535 3.76 2.30 28.68
N GLY A 536 4.61 3.27 29.03
CA GLY A 536 5.05 3.53 30.40
C GLY A 536 6.09 2.54 30.92
N VAL A 537 6.67 1.71 30.06
CA VAL A 537 7.69 0.69 30.38
C VAL A 537 8.78 0.70 29.32
N LYS A 538 10.01 0.35 29.70
CA LYS A 538 11.14 0.27 28.75
C LYS A 538 11.23 -1.13 28.17
N PRO A 539 11.43 -1.31 26.85
CA PRO A 539 11.56 -2.64 26.26
C PRO A 539 12.67 -3.51 26.90
N SER A 540 13.77 -2.89 27.35
CA SER A 540 14.85 -3.58 28.08
C SER A 540 14.49 -4.07 29.48
N SER A 541 13.39 -3.58 30.07
CA SER A 541 12.89 -4.07 31.37
C SER A 541 11.90 -5.23 31.24
N ALA A 542 11.68 -5.75 30.04
CA ALA A 542 10.79 -6.90 29.82
C ALA A 542 11.37 -8.17 30.44
N GLU A 543 10.53 -8.93 31.14
CA GLU A 543 10.83 -10.31 31.49
C GLU A 543 10.66 -11.20 30.24
N ILE A 544 11.73 -11.88 29.83
CA ILE A 544 11.74 -12.75 28.66
C ILE A 544 11.30 -14.17 29.06
N LEU A 545 10.30 -14.70 28.38
CA LEU A 545 9.71 -16.02 28.61
C LEU A 545 10.34 -17.14 27.78
#